data_AF-A0A813EAP6-F1
#
_entry.id   AF-A0A813EAP6-F1
#
_cell.length_a   1.000
_cell.length_b   1.000
_cell.length_c   1.000
_cell.angle_alpha   90.00
_cell.angle_beta   90.00
_cell.angle_gamma   90.00
#
_symmetry.space_group_name_H-M   'P 1'
#
loop_
_entity.id
_entity.type
_entity.pdbx_description
1 polymer ?
#
loop_
_entity_poly.entity_id
_entity_poly.type
_entity_poly.pdbx_seq_one_letter_code
_entity_poly.pdbx_strand_id
1 'polypeptide(L)'
;MGIVHDGPPIGKEVSLHDRTTTALHSLRHQGSVLHQRGVSLATVMDRGSKHFKTNASPKDHDALSFPTDKYGVFLSHSWRAGRWAKYAALLYYTCLVPALLAGLAAGILAFALQLQGILPAFGFAVRQVSAQVSQSVPSCQWCLVMGGCT
;
A
#
# COMPACT_ATOMS: atom_id res chain seq x y z
N MET A 1 26.40 24.48 -11.94
CA MET A 1 27.36 25.49 -12.44
C MET A 1 27.09 25.64 -13.93
N GLY A 2 26.54 26.78 -14.33
CA GLY A 2 26.11 27.09 -15.69
C GLY A 2 25.72 28.57 -15.74
N ILE A 3 26.40 29.32 -16.59
CA ILE A 3 26.36 30.79 -16.72
C ILE A 3 25.36 31.15 -17.84
N VAL A 4 24.47 32.12 -17.62
CA VAL A 4 23.67 32.77 -18.67
C VAL A 4 23.52 34.27 -18.34
N HIS A 5 23.67 35.07 -19.40
CA HIS A 5 23.96 36.51 -19.50
C HIS A 5 22.90 37.50 -18.95
N ASP A 6 23.42 38.64 -18.47
CA ASP A 6 22.72 39.92 -18.21
C ASP A 6 22.39 40.71 -19.50
N GLY A 7 21.28 41.45 -19.49
CA GLY A 7 21.06 42.62 -20.36
C GLY A 7 19.59 43.01 -20.63
N PRO A 8 19.09 44.20 -20.20
CA PRO A 8 17.68 44.61 -20.26
C PRO A 8 17.31 45.43 -21.52
N PRO A 9 16.02 45.80 -21.72
CA PRO A 9 15.71 47.22 -21.51
C PRO A 9 14.36 47.54 -20.84
N ILE A 10 14.32 48.81 -20.43
CA ILE A 10 13.36 49.58 -19.64
C ILE A 10 12.03 49.84 -20.38
N GLY A 11 10.93 49.91 -19.63
CA GLY A 11 9.85 50.86 -19.91
C GLY A 11 8.44 50.29 -19.97
N LYS A 12 7.71 50.35 -18.84
CA LYS A 12 6.37 50.94 -18.69
C LYS A 12 5.89 50.77 -17.24
N GLU A 13 5.66 51.91 -16.58
CA GLU A 13 5.00 51.98 -15.29
C GLU A 13 3.64 51.29 -15.35
N VAL A 14 3.46 50.25 -14.55
CA VAL A 14 2.16 49.64 -14.31
C VAL A 14 1.95 49.53 -12.81
N SER A 15 1.08 50.43 -12.33
CA SER A 15 0.23 50.34 -11.13
C SER A 15 0.73 49.41 -10.01
N LEU A 16 1.37 50.04 -9.02
CA LEU A 16 2.07 49.41 -7.89
C LEU A 16 1.15 49.02 -6.71
N HIS A 17 -0.11 48.70 -6.96
CA HIS A 17 -1.04 48.39 -5.85
C HIS A 17 -1.88 47.13 -6.00
N ASP A 18 -1.68 46.33 -7.05
CA ASP A 18 -2.49 45.12 -7.30
C ASP A 18 -1.67 43.93 -7.85
N ARG A 19 -0.41 43.78 -7.39
CA ARG A 19 0.54 42.79 -7.95
C ARG A 19 1.23 41.88 -6.93
N THR A 20 0.92 41.99 -5.64
CA THR A 20 1.55 41.14 -4.61
C THR A 20 0.83 39.82 -4.38
N THR A 21 -0.45 39.68 -4.78
CA THR A 21 -1.23 38.44 -4.57
C THR A 21 -1.17 37.46 -5.74
N THR A 22 -1.05 37.92 -6.99
CA THR A 22 -0.95 37.03 -8.17
C THR A 22 0.47 36.52 -8.43
N ALA A 23 1.52 37.26 -8.01
CA ALA A 23 2.90 36.81 -8.15
C ALA A 23 3.27 35.65 -7.21
N LEU A 24 2.67 35.58 -6.02
CA LEU A 24 2.88 34.46 -5.08
C LEU A 24 2.18 33.16 -5.52
N HIS A 25 1.14 33.24 -6.35
CA HIS A 25 0.48 32.06 -6.91
C HIS A 25 1.19 31.51 -8.17
N SER A 26 1.95 32.35 -8.88
CA SER A 26 2.69 31.97 -10.09
C SER A 26 4.11 31.47 -9.79
N LEU A 27 4.73 31.92 -8.69
CA LEU A 27 6.04 31.42 -8.21
C LEU A 27 5.99 30.00 -7.60
N ARG A 28 4.82 29.36 -7.51
CA ARG A 28 4.69 27.99 -6.97
C ARG A 28 4.87 26.88 -8.02
N HIS A 29 5.00 27.22 -9.30
CA HIS A 29 5.01 26.23 -10.39
C HIS A 29 6.19 26.29 -11.38
N GLN A 30 7.17 27.17 -11.17
CA GLN A 30 8.47 27.10 -11.84
C GLN A 30 9.51 26.64 -10.80
N GLY A 31 9.87 25.37 -10.75
CA GLY A 31 11.09 24.99 -11.46
C GLY A 31 11.77 23.77 -10.86
N SER A 32 11.02 22.69 -10.71
CA SER A 32 11.49 21.39 -11.21
C SER A 32 10.24 20.71 -11.73
N VAL A 33 10.27 20.22 -12.98
CA VAL A 33 9.26 19.28 -13.45
C VAL A 33 9.41 18.09 -12.51
N LEU A 34 8.61 18.04 -11.44
CA LEU A 34 8.58 16.96 -10.48
C LEU A 34 8.09 15.76 -11.27
N HIS A 35 9.05 15.03 -11.84
CA HIS A 35 8.79 13.78 -12.50
C HIS A 35 8.22 12.88 -11.42
N GLN A 36 6.93 12.63 -11.57
CA GLN A 36 6.20 11.67 -10.79
C GLN A 36 6.95 10.35 -10.90
N ARG A 37 7.37 9.76 -9.77
CA ARG A 37 8.14 8.52 -9.74
C ARG A 37 7.26 7.39 -9.21
N GLY A 38 7.21 6.30 -9.95
CA GLY A 38 6.51 5.08 -9.59
C GLY A 38 7.45 3.94 -9.24
N VAL A 39 6.93 2.94 -8.56
CA VAL A 39 7.57 1.64 -8.35
C VAL A 39 6.55 0.56 -8.70
N SER A 40 7.00 -0.51 -9.32
CA SER A 40 6.14 -1.66 -9.60
C SER A 40 5.64 -2.27 -8.30
N LEU A 41 4.32 -2.52 -8.22
CA LEU A 41 3.69 -3.10 -7.04
C LEU A 41 4.32 -4.46 -6.69
N ALA A 42 4.62 -5.30 -7.68
CA ALA A 42 5.26 -6.59 -7.47
C ALA A 42 6.60 -6.44 -6.73
N THR A 43 7.40 -5.45 -7.10
CA THR A 43 8.70 -5.16 -6.46
C THR A 43 8.53 -4.69 -5.02
N VAL A 44 7.50 -3.88 -4.73
CA VAL A 44 7.19 -3.43 -3.35
C VAL A 44 6.77 -4.62 -2.48
N MET A 45 6.01 -5.57 -3.04
CA MET A 45 5.47 -6.74 -2.34
C MET A 45 6.51 -7.84 -2.12
N ASP A 46 7.33 -8.16 -3.12
CA ASP A 46 8.36 -9.21 -3.08
C ASP A 46 9.35 -9.04 -1.90
N ARG A 47 9.68 -7.79 -1.59
CA ARG A 47 10.67 -7.46 -0.56
C ARG A 47 10.06 -7.06 0.78
N GLY A 48 8.76 -7.30 1.00
CA GLY A 48 8.11 -7.19 2.30
C GLY A 48 8.42 -5.89 3.00
N SER A 49 8.13 -4.74 2.35
CA SER A 49 8.30 -3.37 2.86
C SER A 49 9.72 -2.77 2.87
N LYS A 50 10.76 -3.48 2.42
CA LYS A 50 12.15 -2.96 2.38
C LYS A 50 12.30 -1.64 1.59
N HIS A 51 11.39 -1.35 0.66
CA HIS A 51 11.37 -0.10 -0.11
C HIS A 51 10.99 1.15 0.70
N PHE A 52 10.34 1.00 1.86
CA PHE A 52 9.95 2.14 2.70
C PHE A 52 10.98 2.51 3.77
N LYS A 53 12.27 2.19 3.57
CA LYS A 53 13.34 2.60 4.50
C LYS A 53 13.51 4.12 4.46
N THR A 54 13.41 4.76 5.63
CA THR A 54 13.37 6.21 5.80
C THR A 54 14.73 6.91 5.63
N ASN A 55 15.84 6.17 5.58
CA ASN A 55 17.20 6.72 5.63
C ASN A 55 18.05 6.41 4.38
N ALA A 56 17.44 6.18 3.21
CA ALA A 56 18.25 6.01 2.00
C ALA A 56 18.75 7.39 1.50
N SER A 57 19.92 7.42 0.88
CA SER A 57 20.41 8.66 0.27
C SER A 57 19.47 9.08 -0.86
N PRO A 58 19.27 10.38 -1.12
CA PRO A 58 18.45 10.84 -2.26
C PRO A 58 18.83 10.18 -3.59
N LYS A 59 20.13 9.90 -3.80
CA LYS A 59 20.63 9.19 -4.98
C LYS A 59 20.15 7.74 -5.07
N ASP A 60 19.95 7.08 -3.93
CA ASP A 60 19.49 5.69 -3.86
C ASP A 60 17.97 5.60 -4.11
N HIS A 61 17.21 6.64 -3.73
CA HIS A 61 15.77 6.73 -3.99
C HIS A 61 15.46 6.83 -5.50
N ASP A 62 16.33 7.51 -6.24
CA ASP A 62 16.20 7.64 -7.69
C ASP A 62 16.49 6.33 -8.43
N ALA A 63 17.39 5.48 -7.91
CA ALA A 63 17.67 4.18 -8.52
C ALA A 63 16.52 3.17 -8.38
N LEU A 64 15.66 3.34 -7.36
CA LEU A 64 14.60 2.39 -7.01
C LEU A 64 13.26 2.69 -7.68
N SER A 65 13.12 3.84 -8.32
CA SER A 65 11.86 4.33 -8.88
C SER A 65 12.06 4.88 -10.27
N PHE A 66 11.07 4.71 -11.14
CA PHE A 66 11.11 5.18 -12.53
C PHE A 66 10.15 6.35 -12.72
N PRO A 67 10.48 7.32 -13.59
CA PRO A 67 9.53 8.38 -13.94
C PRO A 67 8.29 7.75 -14.62
N THR A 68 7.10 8.16 -14.20
CA THR A 68 5.83 7.72 -14.77
C THR A 68 4.86 8.89 -14.84
N ASP A 69 4.12 9.00 -15.93
CA ASP A 69 3.09 10.04 -16.11
C ASP A 69 1.73 9.62 -15.54
N LYS A 70 1.57 8.32 -15.23
CA LYS A 70 0.31 7.74 -14.74
C LYS A 70 0.57 6.80 -13.58
N TYR A 71 -0.34 6.79 -12.61
CA TYR A 71 -0.36 5.83 -11.51
C TYR A 71 -1.64 5.01 -11.56
N GLY A 72 -1.52 3.68 -11.41
CA GLY A 72 -2.67 2.81 -11.22
C GLY A 72 -3.23 2.86 -9.79
N VAL A 73 -2.36 3.04 -8.79
CA VAL A 73 -2.72 3.11 -7.37
C VAL A 73 -1.87 4.19 -6.71
N PHE A 74 -2.53 5.08 -5.96
CA PHE A 74 -1.86 6.11 -5.15
C PHE A 74 -2.15 5.86 -3.67
N LEU A 75 -1.10 5.68 -2.88
CA LEU A 75 -1.21 5.47 -1.44
C LEU A 75 -0.71 6.72 -0.70
N SER A 76 -1.64 7.59 -0.29
CA SER A 76 -1.32 8.69 0.61
C SER A 76 -1.00 8.13 1.99
N HIS A 77 0.18 8.47 2.52
CA HIS A 77 0.59 8.00 3.83
C HIS A 77 1.43 9.04 4.55
N SER A 78 1.35 9.05 5.88
CA SER A 78 2.23 9.89 6.70
C SER A 78 3.66 9.34 6.65
N TRP A 79 4.64 10.22 6.42
CA TRP A 79 6.06 9.87 6.48
C TRP A 79 6.47 9.32 7.85
N ARG A 80 5.75 9.73 8.91
CA ARG A 80 5.96 9.28 10.30
C ARG A 80 5.41 7.88 10.57
N ALA A 81 4.54 7.35 9.70
CA ALA A 81 3.99 6.02 9.88
C ALA A 81 5.10 4.96 9.74
N GLY A 82 5.06 3.94 10.61
CA GLY A 82 6.00 2.83 10.55
C GLY A 82 5.92 2.09 9.21
N ARG A 83 7.05 1.54 8.78
CA ARG A 83 7.19 0.77 7.54
C ARG A 83 6.11 -0.31 7.39
N TRP A 84 5.84 -1.05 8.45
CA TRP A 84 4.85 -2.13 8.45
C TRP A 84 3.42 -1.63 8.30
N ALA A 85 3.08 -0.46 8.87
CA ALA A 85 1.74 0.11 8.71
C ALA A 85 1.46 0.48 7.24
N LYS A 86 2.46 1.05 6.55
CA LYS A 86 2.36 1.35 5.10
C LYS A 86 2.18 0.08 4.27
N TYR A 87 2.94 -0.95 4.60
CA TYR A 87 2.86 -2.25 3.93
C TYR A 87 1.53 -2.96 4.17
N ALA A 88 1.04 -2.95 5.42
CA ALA A 88 -0.26 -3.51 5.76
C ALA A 88 -1.41 -2.78 5.04
N ALA A 89 -1.34 -1.45 4.93
CA ALA A 89 -2.31 -0.68 4.16
C ALA A 89 -2.28 -1.07 2.66
N LEU A 90 -1.09 -1.28 2.10
CA LEU A 90 -0.95 -1.73 0.71
C LEU A 90 -1.50 -3.15 0.50
N LEU A 91 -1.20 -4.08 1.41
CA LEU A 91 -1.77 -5.44 1.42
C LEU A 91 -3.28 -5.43 1.54
N TYR A 92 -3.82 -4.63 2.46
CA TYR A 92 -5.26 -4.47 2.63
C TYR A 92 -5.90 -3.98 1.34
N TYR A 93 -5.35 -2.94 0.71
CA TYR A 93 -5.91 -2.38 -0.51
C TYR A 93 -5.83 -3.35 -1.71
N THR A 94 -4.70 -4.05 -1.86
CA THR A 94 -4.42 -4.85 -3.06
C THR A 94 -4.89 -6.30 -2.96
N CYS A 95 -4.88 -6.89 -1.76
CA CYS A 95 -5.21 -8.31 -1.57
C CYS A 95 -6.59 -8.52 -0.92
N LEU A 96 -7.12 -7.58 -0.14
CA LEU A 96 -8.38 -7.86 0.57
C LEU A 96 -9.56 -7.96 -0.38
N VAL A 97 -9.69 -7.04 -1.34
CA VAL A 97 -10.80 -7.06 -2.31
C VAL A 97 -10.82 -8.35 -3.11
N PRO A 98 -9.72 -8.79 -3.77
CA PRO A 98 -9.74 -10.06 -4.50
C PRO A 98 -9.93 -11.27 -3.56
N ALA A 99 -9.40 -11.24 -2.33
CA ALA A 99 -9.63 -12.31 -1.37
C ALA A 99 -11.10 -12.42 -0.95
N LEU A 100 -11.78 -11.29 -0.74
CA LEU A 100 -13.21 -11.25 -0.43
C LEU A 100 -14.03 -11.79 -1.59
N LEU A 101 -13.71 -11.38 -2.82
CA LEU A 101 -14.39 -11.90 -4.02
C LEU A 101 -14.17 -13.40 -4.20
N ALA A 102 -12.93 -13.88 -4.00
CA ALA A 102 -12.62 -15.30 -4.06
C ALA A 102 -13.35 -16.11 -2.98
N GLY A 103 -13.40 -15.61 -1.74
CA GLY A 103 -14.14 -16.23 -0.65
C GLY A 103 -15.65 -16.26 -0.89
N LEU A 104 -16.21 -15.17 -1.42
CA LEU A 104 -17.61 -15.09 -1.78
C LEU A 104 -17.95 -16.05 -2.93
N ALA A 105 -17.11 -16.12 -3.96
CA ALA A 105 -17.26 -17.06 -5.06
C ALA A 105 -17.18 -18.53 -4.57
N ALA A 106 -16.22 -18.84 -3.70
CA ALA A 106 -16.11 -20.15 -3.08
C ALA A 106 -17.35 -20.50 -2.22
N GLY A 107 -17.89 -19.52 -1.49
CA GLY A 107 -19.12 -19.68 -0.70
C GLY A 107 -20.34 -19.96 -1.57
N ILE A 108 -20.53 -19.21 -2.66
CA ILE A 108 -21.60 -19.45 -3.63
C ILE A 108 -21.47 -20.83 -4.27
N LEU A 109 -20.25 -21.21 -4.67
CA LEU A 109 -20.00 -22.52 -5.27
C LEU A 109 -20.31 -23.64 -4.28
N ALA A 110 -19.84 -23.53 -3.04
CA ALA A 110 -20.14 -24.50 -1.98
C ALA A 110 -21.65 -24.61 -1.74
N PHE A 111 -22.38 -23.49 -1.72
CA PHE A 111 -23.82 -23.47 -1.57
C PHE A 111 -24.55 -24.13 -2.75
N ALA A 112 -24.13 -23.84 -4.00
CA ALA A 112 -24.69 -24.48 -5.18
C ALA A 112 -24.49 -26.00 -5.17
N LEU A 113 -23.30 -26.47 -4.76
CA LEU A 113 -22.99 -27.89 -4.62
C LEU A 113 -23.82 -28.57 -3.51
N GLN A 114 -24.19 -27.84 -2.46
CA GLN A 114 -25.11 -28.33 -1.43
C GLN A 114 -26.53 -28.51 -1.96
N LEU A 115 -27.03 -27.56 -2.75
CA LEU A 115 -28.36 -27.67 -3.36
C LEU A 115 -28.47 -28.88 -4.31
N GLN A 116 -27.35 -29.28 -4.93
CA GLN A 116 -27.27 -30.46 -5.79
C GLN A 116 -27.11 -31.78 -5.00
N GLY A 117 -26.95 -31.72 -3.68
CA GLY A 117 -26.71 -32.90 -2.84
C GLY A 117 -25.32 -33.52 -3.01
N ILE A 118 -24.39 -32.81 -3.67
CA ILE A 118 -23.00 -33.27 -3.85
C ILE A 118 -22.21 -33.04 -2.55
N LEU A 119 -22.41 -31.90 -1.90
CA LEU A 119 -21.83 -31.62 -0.58
C LEU A 119 -22.85 -31.93 0.53
N PRO A 120 -22.45 -32.69 1.59
CA PRO A 120 -23.27 -32.83 2.77
C PRO A 120 -23.48 -31.46 3.43
N ALA A 121 -24.71 -31.17 3.87
CA ALA A 121 -25.03 -29.93 4.54
C ALA A 121 -24.12 -29.75 5.77
N PHE A 122 -23.44 -28.59 5.88
CA PHE A 122 -22.46 -28.28 6.92
C PHE A 122 -23.01 -28.35 8.37
N GLY A 123 -24.30 -28.61 8.56
CA GLY A 123 -24.94 -28.75 9.86
C GLY A 123 -24.47 -29.93 10.73
N PHE A 124 -23.75 -30.92 10.18
CA PHE A 124 -23.38 -32.13 10.95
C PHE A 124 -21.89 -32.24 11.35
N ALA A 125 -20.98 -31.48 10.72
CA ALA A 125 -19.54 -31.66 10.94
C ALA A 125 -18.97 -30.88 12.16
N VAL A 126 -19.59 -29.77 12.57
CA VAL A 126 -19.11 -28.95 13.71
C VAL A 126 -19.36 -29.63 15.07
N ARG A 127 -20.33 -30.56 15.14
CA ARG A 127 -20.63 -31.31 16.38
C ARG A 127 -19.70 -32.49 16.65
N GLN A 128 -18.99 -33.00 15.64
CA GLN A 128 -18.12 -34.17 15.84
C GLN A 128 -16.70 -33.79 16.26
N VAL A 129 -16.18 -32.63 15.83
CA VAL A 129 -14.84 -32.18 16.26
C VAL A 129 -14.85 -31.68 17.71
N SER A 130 -15.93 -31.05 18.17
CA SER A 130 -16.07 -30.63 19.57
C SER A 130 -16.21 -31.82 20.54
N ALA A 131 -16.77 -32.95 20.09
CA ALA A 131 -16.86 -34.16 20.91
C ALA A 131 -15.52 -34.90 21.05
N GLN A 132 -14.62 -34.84 20.06
CA GLN A 132 -13.29 -35.48 20.14
C GLN A 132 -12.19 -34.56 20.72
N VAL A 133 -12.27 -33.24 20.53
CA VAL A 133 -11.25 -32.31 21.06
C VAL A 133 -11.39 -32.11 22.57
N SER A 134 -12.55 -32.42 23.16
CA SER A 134 -12.76 -32.26 24.61
C SER A 134 -12.03 -33.31 25.48
N GLN A 135 -11.29 -34.27 24.91
CA GLN A 135 -10.59 -35.30 25.68
C GLN A 135 -9.05 -35.22 25.64
N SER A 136 -8.42 -34.33 24.87
CA SER A 136 -6.95 -34.35 24.78
C SER A 136 -6.25 -33.02 24.47
N VAL A 137 -6.86 -31.86 24.73
CA VAL A 137 -6.12 -30.60 24.64
C VAL A 137 -5.51 -30.27 26.01
N PRO A 138 -4.18 -30.40 26.19
CA PRO A 138 -3.52 -29.93 27.39
C PRO A 138 -3.77 -28.43 27.54
N SER A 139 -4.11 -28.00 28.75
CA SER A 139 -4.52 -26.64 29.14
C SER A 139 -3.45 -25.55 28.98
N CYS A 140 -2.39 -25.81 28.23
CA CYS A 140 -1.24 -24.93 28.08
C CYS A 140 -1.03 -24.59 26.61
N GLN A 141 -1.57 -23.46 26.13
CA GLN A 141 -1.30 -22.95 24.77
C GLN A 141 0.21 -22.80 24.48
N TRP A 142 1.02 -22.61 25.51
CA TRP A 142 2.48 -22.52 25.42
C TRP A 142 3.17 -23.84 25.05
N CYS A 143 2.59 -25.01 25.33
CA CYS A 143 3.19 -26.30 24.99
C CYS A 143 3.20 -26.59 23.47
N LEU A 144 2.26 -25.98 22.73
CA LEU A 144 2.17 -26.08 21.27
C LEU A 144 3.22 -25.19 20.56
N VAL A 145 3.67 -24.12 21.24
CA VAL A 145 4.63 -23.16 20.69
C VAL A 145 6.07 -23.56 21.00
N MET A 146 6.33 -24.13 22.18
CA MET A 146 7.70 -24.39 22.65
C MET A 146 8.16 -25.84 22.50
N GLY A 147 7.38 -26.70 21.85
CA GLY A 147 7.81 -28.05 21.50
C GLY A 147 8.13 -28.93 22.71
N GLY A 148 7.12 -29.21 23.53
CA GLY A 148 7.17 -30.24 24.58
C GLY A 148 7.97 -29.87 25.83
N CYS A 149 7.29 -29.92 26.98
CA CYS A 149 7.96 -29.98 28.27
C CYS A 149 8.40 -31.44 28.49
N THR A 150 9.69 -31.72 28.39
CA THR A 150 10.32 -32.90 29.01
C THR A 150 10.95 -32.50 30.33
#